data_AF-A0A0H4C1Y6-F1
#
_entry.id   AF-A0A0H4C1Y6-F1
#
_cell.length_a   1.000
_cell.length_b   1.000
_cell.length_c   1.000
_cell.angle_alpha   90.00
_cell.angle_beta   90.00
_cell.angle_gamma   90.00
#
_symmetry.space_group_name_H-M   'P 1'
#
loop_
_entity.id
_entity.type
_entity.pdbx_description
1 polymer ?
#
loop_
_entity_poly.entity_id
_entity_poly.type
_entity_poly.pdbx_seq_one_letter_code
_entity_poly.pdbx_strand_id
1 'polypeptide(L)'
;MPRAPHHNLTVPEHKRLRTEAEQQVMAELAKIARPDDRFKRACEIVQQADLEIAAHVDERNQAAMSLWFYEGVRGLNNVLGITPNAYVELRRRALHQDTSAKLTVDDERMTAEERRQAARDAKIPEIKDAADRLPSLSATVSVATARRKAALPILQDTALVLFEEPYGWTTERLGEVGGFSAKYARDAKNAAKRRRGH
;
A
#
# COMPACT_ATOMS: atom_id res chain seq x y z
N MET A 1 6.48 -36.52 9.19
CA MET A 1 6.31 -35.12 8.72
C MET A 1 7.33 -34.25 9.45
N PRO A 2 8.41 -33.78 8.82
CA PRO A 2 9.29 -32.80 9.46
C PRO A 2 8.48 -31.54 9.79
N ARG A 3 8.57 -31.07 11.04
CA ARG A 3 7.92 -29.82 11.48
C ARG A 3 8.45 -28.66 10.63
N ALA A 4 7.54 -27.83 10.12
CA ALA A 4 7.92 -26.58 9.47
C ALA A 4 8.81 -25.76 10.44
N PRO A 5 9.89 -25.12 9.96
CA PRO A 5 10.69 -24.25 10.81
C PRO A 5 9.78 -23.19 11.43
N HIS A 6 9.84 -23.06 12.76
CA HIS A 6 9.12 -22.02 13.48
C HIS A 6 9.90 -20.71 13.32
N HIS A 7 9.53 -19.92 12.31
CA HIS A 7 10.02 -18.55 12.21
C HIS A 7 9.34 -17.71 13.29
N ASN A 8 10.13 -17.15 14.22
CA ASN A 8 9.66 -16.13 15.14
C ASN A 8 9.57 -14.80 14.39
N LEU A 9 8.57 -14.67 13.52
CA LEU A 9 8.32 -13.42 12.81
C LEU A 9 7.79 -12.37 13.79
N THR A 10 8.48 -11.25 13.86
CA THR A 10 7.97 -10.08 14.58
C THR A 10 6.79 -9.51 13.80
N VAL A 11 5.64 -9.37 14.45
CA VAL A 11 4.48 -8.68 13.88
C VAL A 11 4.64 -7.20 14.17
N PRO A 12 4.80 -6.32 13.15
CA PRO A 12 4.85 -4.89 13.38
C PRO A 12 3.56 -4.39 14.04
N GLU A 13 3.67 -3.37 14.89
CA GLU A 13 2.52 -2.70 15.51
C GLU A 13 1.81 -1.79 14.50
N HIS A 14 1.26 -2.40 13.44
CA HIS A 14 0.68 -1.69 12.29
C HIS A 14 -0.35 -0.64 12.67
N LYS A 15 -1.17 -0.89 13.70
CA LYS A 15 -2.14 0.09 14.19
C LYS A 15 -1.46 1.35 14.69
N ARG A 16 -0.44 1.21 15.57
CA ARG A 16 0.31 2.35 16.11
C ARG A 16 1.05 3.08 15.01
N LEU A 17 1.80 2.35 14.17
CA LEU A 17 2.56 2.91 13.05
C LEU A 17 1.69 3.75 12.11
N ARG A 18 0.51 3.24 11.74
CA ARG A 18 -0.42 3.96 10.87
C ARG A 18 -0.98 5.21 11.55
N THR A 19 -1.40 5.10 12.82
CA THR A 19 -1.93 6.23 13.57
C THR A 19 -0.89 7.33 13.73
N GLU A 20 0.34 7.00 14.08
CA GLU A 20 1.43 7.98 14.20
C GLU A 20 1.73 8.67 12.86
N ALA A 21 1.81 7.90 11.77
CA ALA A 21 2.05 8.44 10.44
C ALA A 21 0.90 9.36 9.96
N GLU A 22 -0.36 8.96 10.20
CA GLU A 22 -1.53 9.79 9.91
C GLU A 22 -1.48 11.09 10.73
N GLN A 23 -1.21 11.01 12.04
CA GLN A 23 -1.11 12.20 12.91
C GLN A 23 0.00 13.15 12.49
N GLN A 24 1.17 12.63 12.12
CA GLN A 24 2.29 13.45 11.63
C GLN A 24 1.91 14.23 10.38
N VAL A 25 1.32 13.56 9.37
CA VAL A 25 0.89 14.22 8.12
C VAL A 25 -0.19 15.26 8.39
N MET A 26 -1.18 14.94 9.22
CA MET A 26 -2.25 15.89 9.57
C MET A 26 -1.70 17.11 10.31
N ALA A 27 -0.81 16.91 11.29
CA ALA A 27 -0.19 17.98 12.05
C ALA A 27 0.73 18.85 11.19
N GLU A 28 1.46 18.26 10.24
CA GLU A 28 2.29 18.97 9.28
C GLU A 28 1.45 19.86 8.37
N LEU A 29 0.42 19.29 7.71
CA LEU A 29 -0.42 20.04 6.76
C LEU A 29 -1.29 21.09 7.44
N ALA A 30 -1.70 20.88 8.70
CA ALA A 30 -2.47 21.85 9.47
C ALA A 30 -1.69 23.14 9.78
N LYS A 31 -0.35 23.07 9.87
CA LYS A 31 0.52 24.24 10.12
C LYS A 31 0.65 25.16 8.92
N ILE A 32 0.31 24.68 7.72
CA ILE A 32 0.47 25.45 6.48
C ILE A 32 -0.79 26.28 6.25
N ALA A 33 -0.71 27.59 6.46
CA ALA A 33 -1.87 28.48 6.37
C ALA A 33 -2.36 28.71 4.94
N ARG A 34 -1.42 28.92 4.00
CA ARG A 34 -1.78 29.22 2.61
C ARG A 34 -2.23 27.96 1.86
N PRO A 35 -3.35 28.00 1.13
CA PRO A 35 -3.89 26.81 0.49
C PRO A 35 -3.02 26.30 -0.67
N ASP A 36 -2.30 27.18 -1.36
CA ASP A 36 -1.35 26.82 -2.42
C ASP A 36 -0.16 26.03 -1.88
N ASP A 37 0.46 26.52 -0.82
CA ASP A 37 1.57 25.82 -0.14
C ASP A 37 1.09 24.49 0.45
N ARG A 38 -0.12 24.46 1.03
CA ARG A 38 -0.71 23.24 1.60
C ARG A 38 -1.00 22.20 0.52
N PHE A 39 -1.53 22.62 -0.63
CA PHE A 39 -1.77 21.76 -1.78
C PHE A 39 -0.46 21.18 -2.30
N LYS A 40 0.55 22.02 -2.55
CA LYS A 40 1.87 21.58 -3.00
C LYS A 40 2.48 20.56 -2.03
N ARG A 41 2.44 20.84 -0.73
CA ARG A 41 3.00 19.92 0.26
C ARG A 41 2.24 18.60 0.33
N ALA A 42 0.91 18.63 0.23
CA ALA A 42 0.11 17.40 0.19
C ALA A 42 0.44 16.56 -1.05
N CYS A 43 0.66 17.19 -2.22
CA CYS A 43 1.14 16.51 -3.43
C CYS A 43 2.48 15.81 -3.20
N GLU A 44 3.47 16.50 -2.63
CA GLU A 44 4.78 15.93 -2.33
C GLU A 44 4.68 14.71 -1.41
N ILE A 45 3.86 14.78 -0.35
CA ILE A 45 3.68 13.65 0.58
C ILE A 45 3.05 12.45 -0.13
N VAL A 46 2.04 12.66 -0.98
CA VAL A 46 1.41 11.59 -1.76
C VAL A 46 2.42 10.96 -2.73
N GLN A 47 3.22 11.76 -3.45
CA GLN A 47 4.24 11.26 -4.37
C GLN A 47 5.32 10.45 -3.66
N GLN A 48 5.86 10.97 -2.55
CA GLN A 48 6.85 10.26 -1.74
C GLN A 48 6.30 8.92 -1.25
N ALA A 49 5.08 8.92 -0.73
CA ALA A 49 4.43 7.70 -0.27
C ALA A 49 4.17 6.71 -1.41
N ASP A 50 3.77 7.16 -2.60
CA ASP A 50 3.57 6.31 -3.77
C ASP A 50 4.90 5.67 -4.22
N LEU A 51 6.00 6.43 -4.22
CA LEU A 51 7.34 5.92 -4.52
C LEU A 51 7.81 4.89 -3.48
N GLU A 52 7.62 5.17 -2.19
CA GLU A 52 7.96 4.23 -1.11
C GLU A 52 7.15 2.93 -1.20
N ILE A 53 5.85 3.01 -1.52
CA ILE A 53 5.01 1.83 -1.74
C ILE A 53 5.52 1.05 -2.94
N ALA A 54 5.74 1.71 -4.08
CA ALA A 54 6.20 1.06 -5.31
C ALA A 54 7.57 0.38 -5.13
N ALA A 55 8.47 0.99 -4.36
CA ALA A 55 9.80 0.45 -4.09
C ALA A 55 9.79 -0.83 -3.26
N HIS A 56 8.78 -1.04 -2.40
CA HIS A 56 8.82 -2.10 -1.38
C HIS A 56 7.66 -3.11 -1.44
N VAL A 57 6.54 -2.78 -2.08
CA VAL A 57 5.33 -3.62 -2.04
C VAL A 57 5.55 -4.99 -2.68
N ASP A 58 6.24 -5.04 -3.81
CA ASP A 58 6.47 -6.29 -4.55
C ASP A 58 7.46 -7.18 -3.80
N GLU A 59 8.54 -6.61 -3.28
CA GLU A 59 9.50 -7.34 -2.47
C GLU A 59 8.87 -7.88 -1.18
N ARG A 60 8.06 -7.07 -0.49
CA ARG A 60 7.27 -7.50 0.67
C ARG A 60 6.38 -8.69 0.33
N ASN A 61 5.68 -8.60 -0.80
CA ASN A 61 4.77 -9.63 -1.26
C ASN A 61 5.51 -10.92 -1.63
N GLN A 62 6.64 -10.83 -2.34
CA GLN A 62 7.49 -11.96 -2.70
C GLN A 62 8.07 -12.65 -1.46
N ALA A 63 8.55 -11.88 -0.47
CA ALA A 63 9.04 -12.44 0.79
C ALA A 63 7.93 -13.23 1.51
N ALA A 64 6.72 -12.68 1.61
CA ALA A 64 5.59 -13.39 2.21
C ALA A 64 5.21 -14.67 1.43
N MET A 65 5.21 -14.62 0.09
CA MET A 65 4.93 -15.81 -0.72
C MET A 65 6.03 -16.86 -0.58
N SER A 66 7.31 -16.47 -0.58
CA SER A 66 8.43 -17.38 -0.34
C SER A 66 8.25 -18.16 0.97
N LEU A 67 7.97 -17.45 2.07
CA LEU A 67 7.73 -18.06 3.39
C LEU A 67 6.52 -19.01 3.40
N TRP A 68 5.45 -18.68 2.67
CA TRP A 68 4.27 -19.53 2.62
C TRP A 68 4.49 -20.81 1.79
N PHE A 69 5.17 -20.68 0.65
CA PHE A 69 5.35 -21.77 -0.30
C PHE A 69 6.48 -22.74 0.08
N TYR A 70 7.65 -22.21 0.47
CA TYR A 70 8.84 -23.03 0.67
C TYR A 70 9.01 -23.51 2.13
N GLU A 71 8.62 -22.68 3.08
CA GLU A 71 8.81 -22.91 4.52
C GLU A 71 7.51 -23.21 5.26
N GLY A 72 6.38 -22.82 4.67
CA GLY A 72 5.05 -23.11 5.16
C GLY A 72 4.57 -22.30 6.35
N VAL A 73 5.09 -21.08 6.49
CA VAL A 73 4.73 -20.15 7.55
C VAL A 73 3.25 -19.74 7.46
N ARG A 74 2.58 -19.68 8.61
CA ARG A 74 1.16 -19.30 8.75
C ARG A 74 1.05 -17.93 9.42
N GLY A 75 -0.13 -17.30 9.33
CA GLY A 75 -0.40 -16.01 9.99
C GLY A 75 0.30 -14.80 9.35
N LEU A 76 0.82 -14.94 8.13
CA LEU A 76 1.56 -13.89 7.41
C LEU A 76 0.72 -12.64 7.13
N ASN A 77 -0.61 -12.75 7.09
CA ASN A 77 -1.51 -11.60 6.98
C ASN A 77 -1.32 -10.60 8.13
N ASN A 78 -1.03 -11.09 9.34
CA ASN A 78 -0.79 -10.23 10.51
C ASN A 78 0.55 -9.50 10.37
N VAL A 79 1.59 -10.21 9.93
CA VAL A 79 2.93 -9.62 9.67
C VAL A 79 2.84 -8.55 8.59
N LEU A 80 2.09 -8.80 7.52
CA LEU A 80 1.82 -7.87 6.42
C LEU A 80 0.93 -6.69 6.82
N GLY A 81 0.18 -6.79 7.92
CA GLY A 81 -0.80 -5.79 8.34
C GLY A 81 -2.02 -5.70 7.42
N ILE A 82 -2.37 -6.77 6.70
CA ILE A 82 -3.48 -6.80 5.74
C ILE A 82 -4.61 -7.71 6.23
N THR A 83 -5.80 -7.54 5.66
CA THR A 83 -6.94 -8.41 5.99
C THR A 83 -6.70 -9.84 5.48
N PRO A 84 -7.33 -10.86 6.11
CA PRO A 84 -7.27 -12.22 5.60
C PRO A 84 -7.68 -12.34 4.13
N ASN A 85 -8.73 -11.60 3.72
CA ASN A 85 -9.18 -11.58 2.33
C ASN A 85 -8.12 -11.00 1.39
N ALA A 86 -7.46 -9.89 1.76
CA ALA A 86 -6.37 -9.33 0.95
C ALA A 86 -5.19 -10.32 0.83
N TYR A 87 -4.92 -11.10 1.87
CA TYR A 87 -3.90 -12.15 1.84
C TYR A 87 -4.29 -13.34 0.94
N VAL A 88 -5.57 -13.73 0.93
CA VAL A 88 -6.11 -14.71 -0.03
C VAL A 88 -5.91 -14.22 -1.47
N GLU A 89 -6.27 -12.97 -1.75
CA GLU A 89 -6.06 -12.35 -3.08
C GLU A 89 -4.58 -12.29 -3.47
N LEU A 90 -3.68 -12.02 -2.51
CA LEU A 90 -2.24 -12.02 -2.73
C LEU A 90 -1.75 -13.42 -3.18
N ARG A 91 -2.16 -14.47 -2.47
CA ARG A 91 -1.81 -15.85 -2.80
C ARG A 91 -2.34 -16.27 -4.17
N ARG A 92 -3.59 -15.90 -4.48
CA ARG A 92 -4.23 -16.15 -5.77
C ARG A 92 -3.42 -15.55 -6.92
N ARG A 93 -3.07 -14.26 -6.81
CA ARG A 93 -2.30 -13.56 -7.84
C ARG A 93 -0.92 -14.18 -8.03
N ALA A 94 -0.28 -14.60 -6.93
CA ALA A 94 1.00 -15.26 -6.99
C ALA A 94 0.94 -16.60 -7.73
N LEU A 95 -0.14 -17.39 -7.55
CA LEU A 95 -0.30 -18.71 -8.17
C LEU A 95 -0.73 -18.67 -9.64
N HIS A 96 -1.75 -17.88 -9.95
CA HIS A 96 -2.41 -17.95 -11.24
C HIS A 96 -2.01 -16.83 -12.19
N GLN A 97 -1.30 -15.81 -11.69
CA GLN A 97 -1.02 -14.56 -12.43
C GLN A 97 -2.28 -13.88 -13.00
N ASP A 98 -3.46 -14.29 -12.50
CA ASP A 98 -4.77 -13.85 -12.94
C ASP A 98 -5.58 -13.40 -11.72
N THR A 99 -6.15 -12.21 -11.83
CA THR A 99 -7.03 -11.62 -10.81
C THR A 99 -8.41 -12.28 -10.73
N SER A 100 -8.83 -13.01 -11.76
CA SER A 100 -10.16 -13.62 -11.89
C SER A 100 -10.20 -15.11 -11.52
N ALA A 101 -9.06 -15.79 -11.49
CA ALA A 101 -8.94 -17.17 -11.04
C ALA A 101 -9.38 -17.31 -9.58
N LYS A 102 -10.09 -18.38 -9.20
CA LYS A 102 -10.45 -18.63 -7.80
C LYS A 102 -9.41 -19.54 -7.17
N LEU A 103 -9.04 -19.26 -5.92
CA LEU A 103 -8.36 -20.27 -5.11
C LEU A 103 -9.35 -21.39 -4.83
N THR A 104 -8.93 -22.60 -5.10
CA THR A 104 -9.66 -23.83 -4.86
C THR A 104 -9.37 -24.36 -3.46
N VAL A 105 -10.19 -25.30 -2.98
CA VAL A 105 -9.95 -26.00 -1.70
C VAL A 105 -8.62 -26.75 -1.74
N ASP A 106 -8.21 -27.21 -2.93
CA ASP A 106 -6.97 -27.94 -3.14
C ASP A 106 -5.75 -27.03 -2.95
N ASP A 107 -5.84 -25.75 -3.33
CA ASP A 107 -4.79 -24.75 -3.12
C ASP A 107 -4.51 -24.48 -1.63
N GLU A 108 -5.51 -24.62 -0.76
CA GLU A 108 -5.34 -24.42 0.69
C GLU A 108 -4.84 -25.67 1.42
N ARG A 109 -5.04 -26.84 0.81
CA ARG A 109 -4.71 -28.16 1.38
C ARG A 109 -3.44 -28.78 0.81
N MET A 110 -2.73 -28.06 -0.06
CA MET A 110 -1.45 -28.50 -0.63
C MET A 110 -0.47 -28.97 0.46
N THR A 111 0.14 -30.11 0.22
CA THR A 111 1.29 -30.63 0.95
C THR A 111 2.50 -29.70 0.78
N ALA A 112 3.56 -29.92 1.57
CA ALA A 112 4.78 -29.13 1.45
C ALA A 112 5.45 -29.28 0.07
N GLU A 113 5.37 -30.46 -0.54
CA GLU A 113 5.95 -30.73 -1.86
C GLU A 113 5.12 -30.08 -2.97
N GLU A 114 3.79 -30.21 -2.92
CA GLU A 114 2.88 -29.55 -3.87
C GLU A 114 3.02 -28.03 -3.85
N ARG A 115 3.15 -27.42 -2.66
CA ARG A 115 3.40 -25.97 -2.56
C ARG A 115 4.70 -25.56 -3.23
N ARG A 116 5.79 -26.28 -2.99
CA ARG A 116 7.08 -25.95 -3.61
C ARG A 116 7.04 -26.13 -5.13
N GLN A 117 6.31 -27.13 -5.61
CA GLN A 117 6.13 -27.33 -7.05
C GLN A 117 5.30 -26.21 -7.67
N ALA A 118 4.13 -25.90 -7.09
CA ALA A 118 3.28 -24.80 -7.54
C ALA A 118 4.02 -23.46 -7.53
N ALA A 119 4.87 -23.20 -6.53
CA ALA A 119 5.72 -22.01 -6.48
C ALA A 119 6.73 -21.95 -7.64
N ARG A 120 7.37 -23.07 -7.98
CA ARG A 120 8.29 -23.16 -9.12
C ARG A 120 7.56 -22.95 -10.45
N ASP A 121 6.40 -23.57 -10.62
CA ASP A 121 5.57 -23.43 -11.83
C ASP A 121 5.09 -21.98 -12.01
N ALA A 122 4.70 -21.33 -10.90
CA ALA A 122 4.31 -19.92 -10.86
C ALA A 122 5.51 -18.95 -10.87
N LYS A 123 6.75 -19.44 -10.91
CA LYS A 123 8.00 -18.66 -10.89
C LYS A 123 8.17 -17.76 -9.66
N ILE A 124 7.68 -18.20 -8.51
CA ILE A 124 7.84 -17.51 -7.23
C ILE A 124 9.26 -17.79 -6.70
N PRO A 125 10.08 -16.74 -6.46
CA PRO A 125 11.44 -16.92 -6.00
C PRO A 125 11.48 -17.46 -4.56
N GLU A 126 12.44 -18.34 -4.29
CA GLU A 126 12.81 -18.74 -2.93
C GLU A 126 13.81 -17.72 -2.36
N ILE A 127 13.37 -16.98 -1.34
CA ILE A 127 14.13 -15.89 -0.71
C ILE A 127 14.57 -16.38 0.68
N LYS A 128 15.88 -16.61 0.84
CA LYS A 128 16.47 -17.22 2.04
C LYS A 128 16.34 -16.37 3.31
N ASP A 129 16.35 -15.05 3.18
CA ASP A 129 16.27 -14.08 4.28
C ASP A 129 14.87 -13.43 4.38
N ALA A 130 13.85 -14.06 3.77
CA ALA A 130 12.50 -13.51 3.74
C ALA A 130 11.93 -13.26 5.14
N ALA A 131 12.24 -14.14 6.10
CA ALA A 131 11.76 -14.05 7.47
C ALA A 131 12.30 -12.79 8.19
N ASP A 132 13.56 -12.44 7.94
CA ASP A 132 14.22 -11.30 8.56
C ASP A 132 13.76 -9.98 7.94
N ARG A 133 13.52 -9.98 6.62
CA ARG A 133 13.17 -8.77 5.86
C ARG A 133 11.69 -8.41 5.93
N LEU A 134 10.81 -9.41 5.98
CA LEU A 134 9.37 -9.22 5.86
C LEU A 134 8.78 -8.24 6.89
N PRO A 135 9.13 -8.29 8.20
CA PRO A 135 8.59 -7.34 9.17
C PRO A 135 8.93 -5.88 8.84
N SER A 136 10.18 -5.60 8.47
CA SER A 136 10.64 -4.26 8.10
C SER A 136 9.92 -3.76 6.85
N LEU A 137 9.88 -4.57 5.79
CA LEU A 137 9.19 -4.23 4.54
C LEU A 137 7.69 -3.96 4.78
N SER A 138 7.07 -4.75 5.65
CA SER A 138 5.66 -4.59 6.01
C SER A 138 5.41 -3.31 6.80
N ALA A 139 6.30 -2.94 7.73
CA ALA A 139 6.23 -1.69 8.48
C ALA A 139 6.36 -0.48 7.53
N THR A 140 7.36 -0.48 6.64
CA THR A 140 7.58 0.61 5.66
C THR A 140 6.35 0.82 4.78
N VAL A 141 5.80 -0.24 4.17
CA VAL A 141 4.62 -0.11 3.31
C VAL A 141 3.39 0.33 4.11
N SER A 142 3.22 -0.12 5.36
CA SER A 142 2.14 0.33 6.24
C SER A 142 2.21 1.83 6.54
N VAL A 143 3.41 2.35 6.85
CA VAL A 143 3.63 3.78 7.12
C VAL A 143 3.38 4.60 5.86
N ALA A 144 3.95 4.23 4.72
CA ALA A 144 3.76 4.93 3.46
C ALA A 144 2.28 4.95 3.04
N THR A 145 1.58 3.82 3.16
CA THR A 145 0.13 3.74 2.87
C THR A 145 -0.69 4.67 3.77
N ALA A 146 -0.34 4.76 5.05
CA ALA A 146 -1.00 5.66 5.99
C ALA A 146 -0.76 7.14 5.66
N ARG A 147 0.49 7.52 5.34
CA ARG A 147 0.84 8.89 4.90
C ARG A 147 0.03 9.30 3.68
N ARG A 148 -0.01 8.43 2.65
CA ARG A 148 -0.80 8.64 1.44
C ARG A 148 -2.28 8.82 1.75
N LYS A 149 -2.84 7.94 2.59
CA LYS A 149 -4.25 7.96 2.97
C LYS A 149 -4.63 9.24 3.71
N ALA A 150 -3.75 9.77 4.56
CA ALA A 150 -3.98 11.03 5.28
C ALA A 150 -3.85 12.26 4.35
N ALA A 151 -2.82 12.30 3.50
CA ALA A 151 -2.55 13.45 2.64
C ALA A 151 -3.56 13.59 1.48
N LEU A 152 -4.03 12.47 0.91
CA LEU A 152 -4.84 12.49 -0.31
C LEU A 152 -6.17 13.27 -0.17
N PRO A 153 -6.97 13.10 0.91
CA PRO A 153 -8.17 13.92 1.09
C PRO A 153 -7.86 15.42 1.18
N ILE A 154 -6.79 15.81 1.89
CA ILE A 154 -6.36 17.20 2.03
C ILE A 154 -5.93 17.78 0.68
N LEU A 155 -5.15 17.02 -0.10
CA LEU A 155 -4.78 17.39 -1.47
C LEU A 155 -6.03 17.68 -2.31
N GLN A 156 -7.00 16.78 -2.28
CA GLN A 156 -8.23 16.90 -3.07
C GLN A 156 -9.07 18.10 -2.63
N ASP A 157 -9.20 18.33 -1.32
CA ASP A 157 -9.98 19.43 -0.76
C ASP A 157 -9.31 20.79 -1.01
N THR A 158 -7.98 20.86 -0.91
CA THR A 158 -7.21 22.08 -1.23
C THR A 158 -7.21 22.37 -2.73
N ALA A 159 -7.14 21.34 -3.58
CA ALA A 159 -7.31 21.49 -5.03
C ALA A 159 -8.68 22.09 -5.39
N LEU A 160 -9.74 21.68 -4.69
CA LEU A 160 -11.08 22.25 -4.87
C LEU A 160 -11.13 23.71 -4.42
N VAL A 161 -10.59 24.03 -3.23
CA VAL A 161 -10.52 25.42 -2.72
C VAL A 161 -9.78 26.34 -3.69
N LEU A 162 -8.66 25.89 -4.25
CA LEU A 162 -7.88 26.68 -5.22
C LEU A 162 -8.58 26.83 -6.57
N PHE A 163 -9.41 25.86 -6.96
CA PHE A 163 -10.21 25.93 -8.19
C PHE A 163 -11.40 26.88 -8.05
N GLU A 164 -12.00 26.96 -6.87
CA GLU A 164 -13.14 27.83 -6.57
C GLU A 164 -12.71 29.30 -6.34
N GLU A 165 -13.68 30.21 -6.32
CA GLU A 165 -13.46 31.60 -5.89
C GLU A 165 -12.95 31.65 -4.44
N PRO A 166 -12.02 32.57 -4.09
CA PRO A 166 -11.52 33.70 -4.90
C PRO A 166 -10.28 33.37 -5.75
N TYR A 167 -9.81 32.11 -5.75
CA TYR A 167 -8.54 31.75 -6.39
C TYR A 167 -8.69 31.50 -7.89
N GLY A 168 -9.75 30.78 -8.29
CA GLY A 168 -10.08 30.54 -9.70
C GLY A 168 -8.97 29.83 -10.50
N TRP A 169 -8.16 28.97 -9.86
CA TRP A 169 -7.07 28.29 -10.54
C TRP A 169 -7.58 27.29 -11.57
N THR A 170 -6.90 27.24 -12.71
CA THR A 170 -7.16 26.23 -13.73
C THR A 170 -6.57 24.86 -13.34
N THR A 171 -7.07 23.79 -13.96
CA THR A 171 -6.53 22.44 -13.74
C THR A 171 -5.07 22.31 -14.21
N GLU A 172 -4.68 23.11 -15.20
CA GLU A 172 -3.33 23.19 -15.73
C GLU A 172 -2.38 23.76 -14.67
N ARG A 173 -2.77 24.87 -14.04
CA ARG A 173 -2.00 25.49 -12.96
C ARG A 173 -1.88 24.57 -11.74
N LEU A 174 -2.97 23.90 -11.36
CA LEU A 174 -2.94 22.90 -10.29
C LEU A 174 -2.00 21.74 -10.61
N GLY A 175 -2.01 21.27 -11.86
CA GLY A 175 -1.09 20.23 -12.33
C GLY A 175 0.38 20.67 -12.23
N GLU A 176 0.68 21.87 -12.71
CA GLU A 176 2.03 22.44 -12.66
C GLU A 176 2.56 22.57 -11.23
N VAL A 177 1.80 23.19 -10.33
CA VAL A 177 2.20 23.38 -8.93
C VAL A 177 2.32 22.04 -8.19
N GLY A 178 1.43 21.09 -8.48
CA GLY A 178 1.43 19.77 -7.86
C GLY A 178 2.42 18.77 -8.45
N GLY A 179 3.07 19.10 -9.58
CA GLY A 179 3.93 18.15 -10.30
C GLY A 179 3.16 16.98 -10.92
N PHE A 180 1.92 17.19 -11.35
CA PHE A 180 1.04 16.17 -11.94
C PHE A 180 0.39 16.64 -13.24
N SER A 181 -0.25 15.70 -13.96
CA SER A 181 -1.04 16.07 -15.14
C SER A 181 -2.29 16.88 -14.77
N ALA A 182 -2.74 17.75 -15.68
CA ALA A 182 -4.00 18.48 -15.53
C ALA A 182 -5.21 17.53 -15.34
N LYS A 183 -5.16 16.32 -15.94
CA LYS A 183 -6.16 15.28 -15.72
C LYS A 183 -6.20 14.84 -14.25
N TYR A 184 -5.05 14.57 -13.64
CA TYR A 184 -4.99 14.18 -12.24
C TYR A 184 -5.53 15.28 -11.33
N ALA A 185 -5.17 16.55 -11.58
CA ALA A 185 -5.69 17.69 -10.82
C ALA A 185 -7.23 17.81 -10.94
N ARG A 186 -7.77 17.58 -12.15
CA ARG A 186 -9.22 17.53 -12.39
C ARG A 186 -9.89 16.40 -11.60
N ASP A 187 -9.31 15.21 -11.62
CA ASP A 187 -9.86 14.05 -10.93
C ASP A 187 -9.82 14.25 -9.40
N ALA A 188 -8.75 14.87 -8.89
CA ALA A 188 -8.59 15.21 -7.48
C ALA A 188 -9.69 16.17 -6.98
N LYS A 189 -9.89 17.31 -7.66
CA LYS A 189 -10.95 18.25 -7.26
C LYS A 189 -12.35 17.66 -7.41
N ASN A 190 -12.59 16.85 -8.44
CA ASN A 190 -13.87 16.18 -8.65
C ASN A 190 -14.14 15.11 -7.57
N ALA A 191 -13.10 14.46 -7.04
CA ALA A 191 -13.24 13.56 -5.90
C ALA A 191 -13.65 14.31 -4.63
N ALA A 192 -13.05 15.47 -4.35
CA ALA A 192 -13.48 16.33 -3.25
C ALA A 192 -14.93 16.82 -3.42
N LYS A 193 -15.30 17.27 -4.63
CA LYS A 193 -16.66 17.73 -4.94
C LYS A 193 -17.71 16.64 -4.65
N ARG A 194 -17.47 15.42 -5.14
CA ARG A 194 -18.34 14.26 -4.88
C ARG A 194 -18.46 13.93 -3.38
N ARG A 195 -17.38 14.02 -2.61
CA ARG A 195 -17.43 13.83 -1.15
C ARG A 195 -18.29 14.87 -0.44
N ARG A 196 -18.36 16.09 -0.97
CA ARG A 196 -19.18 17.19 -0.44
C ARG A 196 -20.64 17.13 -0.89
N GLY A 197 -21.03 16.17 -1.74
CA GLY A 197 -22.41 16.01 -2.20
C GLY A 197 -22.84 16.95 -3.33
N HIS A 198 -21.87 17.49 -4.08
CA HIS A 198 -22.09 18.31 -5.28
C HIS A 198 -21.65 17.58 -6.56
#